data_AF-A0A1Z3HFY3-F1
#
_entry.id   AF-A0A1Z3HFY3-F1
#
_cell.length_a   1.000
_cell.length_b   1.000
_cell.length_c   1.000
_cell.angle_alpha   90.00
_cell.angle_beta   90.00
_cell.angle_gamma   90.00
#
_symmetry.space_group_name_H-M   'P 1'
#
loop_
_entity.id
_entity.type
_entity.pdbx_description
1 polymer ?
#
loop_
_entity_poly.entity_id
_entity_poly.type
_entity_poly.pdbx_seq_one_letter_code
_entity_poly.pdbx_strand_id
1 'polypeptide(L)'
;MADSETSGSRLRSATEFPKTVRHLEPAEAESLYEEMRRCLIFTNRSRSQLLRRNEEHKAKTALVKQDVQRLQGIIQRLTTEKQTISRENQHTIQALEAEMTTMATHLDELSKAFDTVADVAASRPPQWGVISLPARFFCFLRAVQAIVLWWRDDRPDLPPSENSVSSQTLLPSSNPDNRHHSDDRRDRPQMYDDPASRNRSLLDR
;
A
#
# COMPACT_ATOMS: atom_id res chain seq x y z
N MET A 1 -16.34 47.58 -8.84
CA MET A 1 -16.07 48.59 -9.87
C MET A 1 -14.61 48.95 -9.72
N ALA A 2 -13.79 48.54 -10.68
CA ALA A 2 -12.36 48.82 -10.70
C ALA A 2 -12.16 50.01 -11.64
N ASP A 3 -11.77 51.14 -11.08
CA ASP A 3 -11.52 52.35 -11.84
C ASP A 3 -10.41 52.07 -12.86
N SER A 4 -10.81 52.13 -14.12
CA SER A 4 -9.99 52.00 -15.31
C SER A 4 -9.44 53.39 -15.64
N GLU A 5 -8.71 53.99 -14.70
CA GLU A 5 -8.05 55.27 -14.93
C GLU A 5 -6.69 55.04 -15.58
N THR A 6 -6.69 55.22 -16.91
CA THR A 6 -5.52 55.47 -17.75
C THR A 6 -4.48 54.35 -17.76
N SER A 7 -4.52 53.57 -18.83
CA SER A 7 -3.32 53.05 -19.50
C SER A 7 -2.44 54.24 -19.95
N GLY A 8 -1.87 54.96 -18.98
CA GLY A 8 -0.89 56.00 -19.20
C GLY A 8 0.31 55.37 -19.90
N SER A 9 0.73 56.02 -20.98
CA SER A 9 2.06 55.94 -21.60
C SER A 9 2.98 54.91 -20.97
N ARG A 10 3.39 53.89 -21.74
CA ARG A 10 4.52 52.99 -21.42
C ARG A 10 5.54 53.79 -20.60
N LEU A 11 5.65 53.49 -19.31
CA LEU A 11 6.57 54.18 -18.41
C LEU A 11 7.94 54.18 -19.08
N ARG A 12 8.50 55.37 -19.29
CA ARG A 12 9.80 55.54 -19.96
C ARG A 12 10.87 54.76 -19.23
N SER A 13 11.86 54.28 -19.98
CA SER A 13 13.00 53.60 -19.36
C SER A 13 13.69 54.56 -18.39
N ALA A 14 14.21 54.04 -17.27
CA ALA A 14 14.98 54.85 -16.33
C ALA A 14 16.18 55.57 -16.99
N THR A 15 16.64 55.09 -18.14
CA THR A 15 17.71 55.67 -18.96
C THR A 15 17.28 56.85 -19.81
N GLU A 16 15.98 57.08 -19.99
CA GLU A 16 15.41 58.14 -20.85
C GLU A 16 15.15 59.45 -20.08
N PHE A 17 15.25 59.43 -18.75
CA PHE A 17 15.09 60.65 -17.94
C PHE A 17 16.31 61.59 -18.08
N PRO A 18 16.09 62.90 -18.26
CA PRO A 18 17.17 63.87 -18.34
C PRO A 18 17.96 63.93 -17.03
N LYS A 19 19.29 64.04 -17.14
CA LYS A 19 20.18 64.13 -15.97
C LYS A 19 20.03 65.44 -15.19
N THR A 20 19.48 66.49 -15.82
CA THR A 20 19.32 67.82 -15.22
C THR A 20 18.03 68.49 -15.71
N VAL A 21 17.28 69.10 -14.80
CA VAL A 21 16.05 69.88 -15.07
C VAL A 21 16.27 71.39 -15.17
N ARG A 22 17.52 71.87 -15.05
CA ARG A 22 17.87 73.30 -14.96
C ARG A 22 17.47 74.16 -16.18
N HIS A 23 17.21 73.54 -17.32
CA HIS A 23 16.87 74.23 -18.57
C HIS A 23 15.44 73.96 -19.04
N LEU A 24 14.65 73.21 -18.27
CA LEU A 24 13.25 72.95 -18.60
C LEU A 24 12.36 74.07 -18.08
N GLU A 25 11.28 74.33 -18.79
CA GLU A 25 10.22 75.19 -18.30
C GLU A 25 9.61 74.61 -17.01
N PRO A 26 9.08 75.44 -16.09
CA PRO A 26 8.54 74.97 -14.81
C PRO A 26 7.43 73.91 -14.98
N ALA A 27 6.53 74.12 -15.94
CA ALA A 27 5.43 73.21 -16.23
C ALA A 27 5.92 71.85 -16.78
N GLU A 28 6.93 71.85 -17.65
CA GLU A 28 7.53 70.62 -18.16
C GLU A 28 8.28 69.86 -17.08
N ALA A 29 9.02 70.59 -16.22
CA ALA A 29 9.74 69.99 -15.09
C ALA A 29 8.78 69.29 -14.13
N GLU A 30 7.67 69.93 -13.76
CA GLU A 30 6.66 69.35 -12.85
C GLU A 30 6.01 68.09 -13.44
N SER A 31 5.69 68.09 -14.74
CA SER A 31 5.19 66.91 -15.45
C SER A 31 6.19 65.74 -15.43
N LEU A 32 7.49 66.03 -15.61
CA LEU A 32 8.55 65.05 -15.60
C LEU A 32 8.78 64.48 -14.19
N TYR A 33 8.67 65.32 -13.15
CA TYR A 33 8.70 64.87 -11.76
C TYR A 33 7.55 63.93 -11.42
N GLU A 34 6.33 64.21 -11.88
CA GLU A 34 5.20 63.30 -11.70
C GLU A 34 5.43 61.96 -12.40
N GLU A 35 5.94 61.98 -13.63
CA GLU A 35 6.25 60.76 -14.38
C GLU A 35 7.33 59.93 -13.66
N MET A 36 8.42 60.57 -13.22
CA MET A 36 9.47 59.91 -12.41
C MET A 36 8.90 59.29 -11.14
N ARG A 37 8.02 60.01 -10.43
CA ARG A 37 7.38 59.51 -9.22
C ARG A 37 6.52 58.28 -9.51
N ARG A 38 5.73 58.29 -10.59
CA ARG A 38 4.93 57.13 -11.02
C ARG A 38 5.82 55.94 -11.40
N CYS A 39 6.92 56.16 -12.13
CA CYS A 39 7.91 55.13 -12.47
C CYS A 39 8.52 54.50 -11.22
N LEU A 40 8.92 55.31 -10.23
CA LEU A 40 9.50 54.83 -8.98
C LEU A 40 8.50 54.00 -8.16
N ILE A 41 7.26 54.47 -8.04
CA ILE A 41 6.20 53.73 -7.33
C ILE A 41 5.94 52.39 -8.02
N PHE A 42 5.81 52.39 -9.34
CA PHE A 42 5.59 51.16 -10.11
C PHE A 42 6.77 50.19 -9.98
N THR A 43 8.00 50.67 -10.07
CA THR A 43 9.20 49.85 -9.94
C THR A 43 9.33 49.25 -8.54
N ASN A 44 9.02 50.03 -7.50
CA ASN A 44 9.06 49.55 -6.12
C ASN A 44 7.97 48.49 -5.86
N ARG A 45 6.75 48.73 -6.36
CA ARG A 45 5.64 47.76 -6.28
C ARG A 45 5.91 46.48 -7.07
N SER A 46 6.48 46.58 -8.27
CA SER A 46 6.84 45.39 -9.06
C SER A 46 7.98 44.61 -8.41
N ARG A 47 8.98 45.29 -7.85
CA ARG A 47 10.05 44.65 -7.07
C ARG A 47 9.53 43.90 -5.86
N SER A 48 8.63 44.49 -5.07
CA SER A 48 8.06 43.81 -3.89
C SER A 48 7.20 42.61 -4.30
N GLN A 49 6.43 42.71 -5.39
CA GLN A 49 5.70 41.58 -5.94
C GLN A 49 6.62 40.45 -6.44
N LEU A 50 7.74 40.79 -7.09
CA LEU A 50 8.72 39.81 -7.54
C LEU A 50 9.38 39.08 -6.35
N LEU A 51 9.75 39.81 -5.30
CA LEU A 51 10.30 39.21 -4.07
C LEU A 51 9.31 38.24 -3.44
N ARG A 52 8.05 38.67 -3.27
CA ARG A 52 6.99 37.82 -2.72
C ARG A 52 6.77 36.56 -3.57
N ARG A 53 6.65 36.71 -4.89
CA ARG A 53 6.51 35.54 -5.79
C ARG A 53 7.71 34.60 -5.70
N ASN A 54 8.93 35.14 -5.62
CA ASN A 54 10.14 34.34 -5.49
C ASN A 54 10.14 33.52 -4.17
N GLU A 55 9.73 34.14 -3.07
CA GLU A 55 9.59 33.48 -1.77
C GLU A 55 8.50 32.39 -1.80
N GLU A 56 7.34 32.68 -2.39
CA GLU A 56 6.26 31.70 -2.60
C GLU A 56 6.74 30.51 -3.44
N HIS A 57 7.50 30.75 -4.52
CA HIS A 57 8.07 29.68 -5.34
C HIS A 57 9.12 28.85 -4.58
N LYS A 58 9.97 29.48 -3.76
CA LYS A 58 10.94 28.77 -2.91
C LYS A 58 10.23 27.87 -1.91
N ALA A 59 9.18 28.37 -1.24
CA ALA A 59 8.39 27.60 -0.29
C ALA A 59 7.71 26.39 -0.96
N LYS A 60 7.07 26.61 -2.12
CA LYS A 60 6.44 25.52 -2.90
C LYS A 60 7.47 24.47 -3.35
N THR A 61 8.63 24.90 -3.82
CA THR A 61 9.69 23.99 -4.26
C THR A 61 10.22 23.15 -3.10
N ALA A 62 10.37 23.74 -1.91
CA ALA A 62 10.77 23.02 -0.71
C ALA A 62 9.75 21.95 -0.30
N LEU A 63 8.45 22.28 -0.36
CA LEU A 63 7.36 21.35 -0.07
C LEU A 63 7.35 20.18 -1.07
N VAL A 64 7.44 20.47 -2.37
CA VAL A 64 7.51 19.42 -3.40
C VAL A 64 8.73 18.52 -3.20
N LYS A 65 9.89 19.09 -2.84
CA LYS A 65 11.08 18.28 -2.54
C LYS A 65 10.85 17.34 -1.35
N GLN A 66 10.20 17.82 -0.29
CA GLN A 66 9.86 17.01 0.86
C GLN A 66 8.90 15.86 0.49
N ASP A 67 7.88 16.16 -0.32
CA ASP A 67 6.91 15.17 -0.78
C ASP A 67 7.56 14.10 -1.67
N VAL A 68 8.46 14.49 -2.57
CA VAL A 68 9.23 13.55 -3.40
C VAL A 68 10.08 12.62 -2.51
N GLN A 69 10.76 13.16 -1.50
CA GLN A 69 11.54 12.35 -0.56
C GLN A 69 10.66 11.37 0.22
N ARG A 70 9.49 11.83 0.67
CA ARG A 70 8.51 10.98 1.37
C ARG A 70 8.02 9.85 0.47
N LEU A 71 7.62 10.17 -0.76
CA LEU A 71 7.16 9.18 -1.75
C LEU A 71 8.26 8.18 -2.08
N GLN A 72 9.49 8.64 -2.25
CA GLN A 72 10.64 7.75 -2.48
C GLN A 72 10.87 6.79 -1.31
N GLY A 73 10.72 7.26 -0.07
CA GLY A 73 10.78 6.40 1.12
C GLY A 73 9.66 5.36 1.16
N ILE A 74 8.43 5.73 0.77
CA ILE A 74 7.30 4.79 0.67
C ILE A 74 7.55 3.75 -0.43
N ILE A 75 8.04 4.16 -1.59
CA ILE A 75 8.39 3.26 -2.70
C ILE A 75 9.44 2.24 -2.26
N GLN A 76 10.47 2.67 -1.53
CA GLN A 76 11.48 1.76 -1.00
C GLN A 76 10.88 0.72 -0.05
N ARG A 77 10.02 1.15 0.89
CA ARG A 77 9.33 0.22 1.81
C ARG A 77 8.46 -0.79 1.07
N LEU A 78 7.62 -0.33 0.14
CA LEU A 78 6.78 -1.21 -0.68
C LEU A 78 7.61 -2.19 -1.52
N THR A 79 8.77 -1.75 -2.01
CA THR A 79 9.68 -2.61 -2.77
C THR A 79 10.25 -3.71 -1.86
N THR A 80 10.65 -3.38 -0.64
CA THR A 80 11.12 -4.36 0.33
C THR A 80 10.01 -5.33 0.76
N GLU A 81 8.81 -4.84 1.06
CA GLU A 81 7.66 -5.69 1.41
C GLU A 81 7.32 -6.66 0.28
N LYS A 82 7.27 -6.18 -0.97
CA LYS A 82 7.04 -7.04 -2.14
C LYS A 82 8.10 -8.14 -2.26
N GLN A 83 9.37 -7.83 -2.03
CA GLN A 83 10.44 -8.83 -2.08
C GLN A 83 10.29 -9.85 -0.96
N THR A 84 9.93 -9.41 0.25
CA THR A 84 9.69 -10.31 1.39
C THR A 84 8.52 -11.24 1.11
N ILE A 85 7.36 -10.71 0.71
CA ILE A 85 6.17 -11.50 0.36
C ILE A 85 6.47 -12.48 -0.78
N SER A 86 7.22 -12.06 -1.80
CA SER A 86 7.59 -12.95 -2.90
C SER A 86 8.47 -14.11 -2.44
N ARG A 87 9.39 -13.88 -1.50
CA ARG A 87 10.23 -14.94 -0.92
C ARG A 87 9.42 -15.86 -0.01
N GLU A 88 8.54 -15.31 0.81
CA GLU A 88 7.63 -16.08 1.66
C GLU A 88 6.72 -16.98 0.82
N ASN A 89 6.13 -16.46 -0.26
CA ASN A 89 5.31 -17.24 -1.19
C ASN A 89 6.12 -18.35 -1.89
N GLN A 90 7.36 -18.07 -2.28
CA GLN A 90 8.20 -19.09 -2.88
C GLN A 90 8.55 -20.20 -1.87
N HIS A 91 8.81 -19.84 -0.62
CA HIS A 91 9.06 -20.78 0.46
C HIS A 91 7.82 -21.63 0.77
N THR A 92 6.63 -21.03 0.84
CA THR A 92 5.39 -21.78 1.09
C THR A 92 5.06 -22.73 -0.07
N ILE A 93 5.26 -22.30 -1.32
CA ILE A 93 5.09 -23.18 -2.49
C ILE A 93 6.07 -24.35 -2.41
N GLN A 94 7.34 -24.11 -2.10
CA GLN A 94 8.34 -25.19 -1.96
C GLN A 94 8.01 -26.15 -0.81
N ALA A 95 7.52 -25.63 0.32
CA ALA A 95 7.06 -26.46 1.43
C ALA A 95 5.87 -27.35 1.03
N LEU A 96 4.87 -26.76 0.35
CA LEU A 96 3.72 -27.50 -0.16
C LEU A 96 4.11 -28.54 -1.22
N GLU A 97 5.04 -28.21 -2.13
CA GLU A 97 5.57 -29.18 -3.10
C GLU A 97 6.26 -30.35 -2.39
N ALA A 98 7.07 -30.08 -1.36
CA ALA A 98 7.69 -31.12 -0.56
C ALA A 98 6.65 -32.00 0.13
N GLU A 99 5.63 -31.42 0.78
CA GLU A 99 4.52 -32.16 1.41
C GLU A 99 3.72 -32.99 0.40
N MET A 100 3.46 -32.47 -0.80
CA MET A 100 2.78 -33.24 -1.86
C MET A 100 3.63 -34.43 -2.31
N THR A 101 4.96 -34.25 -2.43
CA THR A 101 5.85 -35.37 -2.78
C THR A 101 5.91 -36.43 -1.68
N THR A 102 5.99 -36.04 -0.41
CA THR A 102 5.97 -37.01 0.70
C THR A 102 4.62 -37.75 0.75
N MET A 103 3.51 -37.03 0.60
CA MET A 103 2.18 -37.63 0.53
C MET A 103 2.06 -38.62 -0.64
N ALA A 104 2.57 -38.26 -1.83
CA ALA A 104 2.58 -39.15 -2.99
C ALA A 104 3.37 -40.43 -2.72
N THR A 105 4.55 -40.32 -2.08
CA THR A 105 5.35 -41.51 -1.73
C THR A 105 4.61 -42.42 -0.75
N HIS A 106 3.94 -41.86 0.26
CA HIS A 106 3.16 -42.66 1.19
C HIS A 106 1.92 -43.31 0.54
N LEU A 107 1.26 -42.63 -0.39
CA LEU A 107 0.15 -43.21 -1.16
C LEU A 107 0.62 -44.35 -2.06
N ASP A 108 1.79 -44.22 -2.71
CA ASP A 108 2.40 -45.29 -3.49
C ASP A 108 2.76 -46.51 -2.62
N GLU A 109 3.30 -46.27 -1.41
CA GLU A 109 3.57 -47.34 -0.43
C GLU A 109 2.29 -48.05 0.01
N LEU A 110 1.22 -47.30 0.27
CA LEU A 110 -0.09 -47.85 0.61
C LEU A 110 -0.70 -48.63 -0.55
N SER A 111 -0.60 -48.12 -1.79
CA SER A 111 -1.07 -48.81 -2.99
C SER A 111 -0.34 -50.13 -3.19
N LYS A 112 1.00 -50.13 -3.10
CA LYS A 112 1.80 -51.36 -3.19
C LYS A 112 1.43 -52.35 -2.08
N ALA A 113 1.23 -51.87 -0.85
CA ALA A 113 0.80 -52.72 0.25
C ALA A 113 -0.62 -53.29 0.02
N PHE A 114 -1.53 -52.51 -0.56
CA PHE A 114 -2.87 -52.95 -0.92
C PHE A 114 -2.85 -54.02 -2.01
N ASP A 115 -2.08 -53.83 -3.10
CA ASP A 115 -1.97 -54.79 -4.19
C ASP A 115 -1.49 -56.16 -3.69
N THR A 116 -0.53 -56.18 -2.74
CA THR A 116 -0.06 -57.45 -2.14
C THR A 116 -1.11 -58.20 -1.32
N VAL A 117 -2.16 -57.51 -0.86
CA VAL A 117 -3.31 -58.08 -0.13
C VAL A 117 -4.43 -58.44 -1.10
N ALA A 118 -4.69 -57.61 -2.12
CA ALA A 118 -5.71 -57.81 -3.14
C ALA A 118 -5.41 -59.01 -4.06
N ASP A 119 -4.13 -59.23 -4.42
CA ASP A 119 -3.69 -60.39 -5.21
C ASP A 119 -4.06 -61.73 -4.53
N VAL A 120 -4.11 -61.77 -3.20
CA VAL A 120 -4.52 -62.95 -2.41
C VAL A 120 -6.04 -63.17 -2.45
N ALA A 121 -6.83 -62.10 -2.53
CA ALA A 121 -8.29 -62.18 -2.61
C ALA A 121 -8.78 -62.60 -4.01
N ALA A 122 -8.03 -62.27 -5.07
CA ALA A 122 -8.33 -62.63 -6.45
C ALA A 122 -7.82 -64.04 -6.84
N SER A 123 -6.76 -64.55 -6.20
CA SER A 123 -6.23 -65.88 -6.47
C SER A 123 -7.02 -66.99 -5.74
N ARG A 124 -7.78 -67.79 -6.51
CA ARG A 124 -8.40 -69.08 -6.08
C ARG A 124 -7.35 -69.93 -5.32
N PRO A 125 -7.72 -70.68 -4.27
CA PRO A 125 -6.85 -70.96 -3.13
C PRO A 125 -5.65 -71.82 -3.55
N PRO A 126 -4.40 -71.30 -3.52
CA PRO A 126 -3.23 -72.15 -3.49
C PRO A 126 -2.97 -72.53 -2.04
N GLN A 127 -2.77 -73.82 -1.79
CA GLN A 127 -2.62 -74.47 -0.48
C GLN A 127 -1.38 -74.05 0.32
N TRP A 128 -0.78 -72.90 -0.01
CA TRP A 128 0.42 -72.31 0.60
C TRP A 128 0.18 -70.90 1.16
N GLY A 129 -1.07 -70.38 1.10
CA GLY A 129 -1.39 -69.00 1.46
C GLY A 129 -1.35 -68.69 2.96
N VAL A 130 -1.68 -69.63 3.84
CA VAL A 130 -2.03 -69.33 5.25
C VAL A 130 -0.87 -68.79 6.09
N ILE A 131 0.39 -69.08 5.72
CA ILE A 131 1.57 -68.66 6.50
C ILE A 131 1.99 -67.21 6.17
N SER A 132 1.66 -66.70 4.98
CA SER A 132 2.07 -65.36 4.52
C SER A 132 1.02 -64.27 4.70
N LEU A 133 -0.24 -64.63 4.91
CA LEU A 133 -1.36 -63.70 5.16
C LEU A 133 -1.10 -62.73 6.33
N PRO A 134 -0.69 -63.18 7.54
CA PRO A 134 -0.51 -62.26 8.66
C PRO A 134 0.61 -61.25 8.38
N ALA A 135 1.75 -61.70 7.86
CA ALA A 135 2.90 -60.82 7.60
C ALA A 135 2.56 -59.70 6.60
N ARG A 136 1.84 -60.01 5.51
CA ARG A 136 1.47 -59.03 4.48
C ARG A 136 0.36 -58.08 4.94
N PHE A 137 -0.61 -58.57 5.72
CA PHE A 137 -1.63 -57.72 6.34
C PHE A 137 -1.03 -56.77 7.39
N PHE A 138 -0.03 -57.23 8.16
CA PHE A 138 0.75 -56.38 9.06
C PHE A 138 1.57 -55.33 8.32
N CYS A 139 2.09 -55.62 7.11
CA CYS A 139 2.72 -54.62 6.27
C CYS A 139 1.75 -53.53 5.83
N PHE A 140 0.53 -53.89 5.41
CA PHE A 140 -0.53 -52.92 5.09
C PHE A 140 -0.92 -52.06 6.30
N LEU A 141 -1.14 -52.67 7.46
CA LEU A 141 -1.43 -51.93 8.70
C LEU A 141 -0.27 -51.02 9.11
N ARG A 142 0.98 -51.43 8.89
CA ARG A 142 2.15 -50.57 9.12
C ARG A 142 2.21 -49.38 8.17
N ALA A 143 1.89 -49.58 6.89
CA ALA A 143 1.84 -48.49 5.90
C ALA A 143 0.73 -47.47 6.26
N VAL A 144 -0.45 -47.97 6.66
CA VAL A 144 -1.55 -47.12 7.17
C VAL A 144 -1.14 -46.40 8.45
N GLN A 145 -0.49 -47.10 9.39
CA GLN A 145 0.01 -46.50 10.63
C GLN A 145 1.05 -45.40 10.34
N ALA A 146 1.95 -45.59 9.36
CA ALA A 146 2.94 -44.61 8.97
C ALA A 146 2.31 -43.33 8.42
N ILE A 147 1.29 -43.44 7.56
CA ILE A 147 0.51 -42.29 7.05
C ILE A 147 -0.20 -41.55 8.18
N VAL A 148 -0.84 -42.28 9.10
CA VAL A 148 -1.57 -41.70 10.22
C VAL A 148 -0.64 -41.00 11.21
N LEU A 149 0.55 -41.56 11.45
CA LEU A 149 1.58 -40.95 12.30
C LEU A 149 2.16 -39.69 11.65
N TRP A 150 2.52 -39.75 10.37
CA TRP A 150 3.00 -38.58 9.61
C TRP A 150 1.97 -37.45 9.61
N TRP A 151 0.71 -37.75 9.30
CA TRP A 151 -0.37 -36.76 9.31
C TRP A 151 -0.64 -36.14 10.69
N ARG A 152 -0.36 -36.89 11.76
CA ARG A 152 -0.50 -36.44 13.15
C ARG A 152 0.71 -35.60 13.60
N ASP A 153 1.91 -35.93 13.14
CA ASP A 153 3.13 -35.18 13.44
C ASP A 153 3.12 -33.78 12.81
N ASP A 154 2.49 -33.60 11.64
CA ASP A 154 2.24 -32.29 11.01
C ASP A 154 1.17 -31.44 11.72
N ARG A 155 0.47 -31.99 12.73
CA ARG A 155 -0.56 -31.30 13.53
C ARG A 155 -0.46 -31.63 15.03
N PRO A 156 0.60 -31.16 15.73
CA PRO A 156 0.84 -31.49 17.13
C PRO A 156 -0.22 -30.94 18.11
N ASP A 157 -1.04 -29.97 17.68
CA ASP A 157 -2.06 -29.31 18.51
C ASP A 157 -3.46 -29.96 18.48
N LEU A 158 -3.65 -31.07 17.74
CA LEU A 158 -4.88 -31.84 17.83
C LEU A 158 -4.73 -32.86 18.98
N PRO A 159 -5.34 -32.63 20.16
CA PRO A 159 -5.33 -33.64 21.22
C PRO A 159 -5.96 -34.93 20.68
N PRO A 160 -5.50 -36.11 21.14
CA PRO A 160 -6.09 -37.38 20.74
C PRO A 160 -7.57 -37.36 21.15
N SER A 161 -8.45 -37.24 20.15
CA SER A 161 -9.89 -37.16 20.37
C SER A 161 -10.40 -38.51 20.83
N GLU A 162 -10.59 -38.64 22.14
CA GLU A 162 -11.56 -39.56 22.71
C GLU A 162 -12.96 -38.99 22.42
N ASN A 163 -13.60 -39.55 21.39
CA ASN A 163 -15.05 -39.69 21.22
C ASN A 163 -15.97 -38.47 21.50
N SER A 164 -16.42 -37.89 20.38
CA SER A 164 -17.84 -37.69 20.05
C SER A 164 -18.58 -36.41 20.49
N VAL A 165 -19.28 -35.87 19.48
CA VAL A 165 -20.47 -35.01 19.50
C VAL A 165 -20.32 -33.60 20.12
N SER A 166 -20.06 -32.62 19.27
CA SER A 166 -20.86 -31.41 19.32
C SER A 166 -21.03 -30.79 17.94
N SER A 167 -22.26 -30.89 17.46
CA SER A 167 -22.79 -30.28 16.26
C SER A 167 -22.72 -28.75 16.34
N GLN A 168 -22.40 -28.11 15.20
CA GLN A 168 -22.83 -26.76 14.78
C GLN A 168 -22.22 -25.61 15.63
N THR A 169 -21.66 -24.54 15.08
CA THR A 169 -22.33 -23.59 14.18
C THR A 169 -21.32 -22.51 13.75
N LEU A 170 -21.27 -22.26 12.44
CA LEU A 170 -21.07 -21.00 11.71
C LEU A 170 -20.49 -19.77 12.44
N LEU A 171 -19.44 -19.22 11.81
CA LEU A 171 -19.12 -17.80 11.60
C LEU A 171 -18.96 -16.88 12.84
N PRO A 172 -17.86 -16.09 12.93
CA PRO A 172 -17.80 -14.99 13.88
C PRO A 172 -18.86 -13.94 13.52
N SER A 173 -19.83 -13.78 14.42
CA SER A 173 -20.87 -12.74 14.37
C SER A 173 -20.23 -11.35 14.27
N SER A 174 -20.42 -10.71 13.11
CA SER A 174 -20.34 -9.27 12.94
C SER A 174 -21.50 -8.62 13.69
N ASN A 175 -21.25 -8.09 14.89
CA ASN A 175 -21.63 -6.74 15.34
C ASN A 175 -21.58 -6.63 16.87
N PRO A 176 -20.93 -5.56 17.36
CA PRO A 176 -21.56 -4.71 18.35
C PRO A 176 -21.76 -3.32 17.74
N ASP A 177 -23.03 -2.95 17.61
CA ASP A 177 -23.50 -1.61 17.29
C ASP A 177 -22.71 -0.50 18.01
N ASN A 178 -22.31 0.49 17.20
CA ASN A 178 -22.23 1.91 17.55
C ASN A 178 -21.26 2.43 18.64
N ARG A 179 -20.23 1.67 19.06
CA ARG A 179 -19.14 2.24 19.88
C ARG A 179 -17.76 2.29 19.21
N HIS A 180 -17.55 1.60 18.09
CA HIS A 180 -16.26 1.59 17.40
C HIS A 180 -16.07 2.66 16.32
N HIS A 181 -17.12 3.39 15.91
CA HIS A 181 -16.98 4.42 14.88
C HIS A 181 -16.15 5.64 15.29
N SER A 182 -15.99 5.90 16.59
CA SER A 182 -15.17 7.03 17.07
C SER A 182 -13.68 6.72 17.11
N ASP A 183 -13.31 5.48 17.46
CA ASP A 183 -11.90 5.09 17.57
C ASP A 183 -11.29 4.84 16.19
N ASP A 184 -12.04 4.23 15.27
CA ASP A 184 -11.60 4.01 13.90
C ASP A 184 -11.37 5.34 13.13
N ARG A 185 -12.16 6.38 13.47
CA ARG A 185 -11.95 7.75 12.99
C ARG A 185 -10.69 8.41 13.56
N ARG A 186 -10.31 8.07 14.80
CA ARG A 186 -9.08 8.59 15.43
C ARG A 186 -7.83 7.94 14.84
N ASP A 187 -7.89 6.63 14.61
CA ASP A 187 -6.73 5.86 14.14
C ASP A 187 -6.53 6.00 12.62
N ARG A 188 -7.60 6.28 11.85
CA ARG A 188 -7.54 6.41 10.38
C ARG A 188 -8.34 7.60 9.85
N PRO A 189 -7.99 8.85 10.22
CA PRO A 189 -8.76 10.04 9.83
C PRO A 189 -8.78 10.30 8.32
N GLN A 190 -7.87 9.71 7.55
CA GLN A 190 -7.77 9.89 6.10
C GLN A 190 -8.82 9.10 5.30
N MET A 191 -9.49 8.13 5.93
CA MET A 191 -10.53 7.32 5.26
C MET A 191 -11.94 7.91 5.37
N TYR A 192 -12.10 9.00 6.13
CA TYR A 192 -13.40 9.59 6.40
C TYR A 192 -13.44 11.04 5.90
N ASP A 193 -14.43 11.35 5.07
CA ASP A 193 -14.72 12.73 4.69
C ASP A 193 -15.32 13.46 5.89
N ASP A 194 -14.63 14.50 6.37
CA ASP A 194 -15.14 15.35 7.44
C ASP A 194 -16.39 16.11 6.93
N PRO A 195 -17.57 15.95 7.56
CA PRO A 195 -18.75 16.71 7.17
C PRO A 195 -18.57 18.24 7.29
N ALA A 196 -17.62 18.72 8.10
CA ALA A 196 -17.25 20.14 8.17
C ALA A 196 -16.37 20.62 7.01
N SER A 197 -15.81 19.69 6.21
CA SER A 197 -15.02 19.99 5.01
C SER A 197 -15.87 20.09 3.74
N ARG A 198 -17.09 19.53 3.74
CA ARG A 198 -18.06 19.70 2.65
C ARG A 198 -18.51 21.17 2.60
N ASN A 199 -18.30 21.82 1.44
CA ASN A 199 -18.68 23.21 1.10
C ASN A 199 -17.75 24.34 1.58
N ARG A 200 -16.54 24.05 2.12
CA ARG A 200 -15.57 25.11 2.46
C ARG A 200 -14.84 25.73 1.27
N SER A 201 -14.96 25.15 0.07
CA SER A 201 -14.38 25.68 -1.18
C SER A 201 -15.03 26.98 -1.68
N LEU A 202 -16.04 27.50 -0.99
CA LEU A 202 -16.73 28.75 -1.34
C LEU A 202 -16.26 29.99 -0.56
N LEU A 203 -15.33 29.86 0.40
CA LEU A 203 -14.78 31.00 1.15
C LEU A 203 -13.36 31.44 0.76
N ASP A 204 -12.67 30.69 -0.10
CA ASP A 204 -11.41 31.12 -0.72
C ASP A 204 -11.70 31.73 -2.10
N ARG A 205 -12.19 32.97 -2.11
CA ARG A 205 -12.18 33.85 -3.28
C ARG A 205 -11.84 35.27 -2.86
#